data_AF-A0A0L9UYR4-F1
#
_entry.id   AF-A0A0L9UYR4-F1
#
_cell.length_a   1.000
_cell.length_b   1.000
_cell.length_c   1.000
_cell.angle_alpha   90.00
_cell.angle_beta   90.00
_cell.angle_gamma   90.00
#
_symmetry.space_group_name_H-M   'P 1'
#
loop_
_entity.id
_entity.type
_entity.pdbx_description
1 polymer ?
#
loop_
_entity_poly.entity_id
_entity_poly.type
_entity_poly.pdbx_seq_one_letter_code
_entity_poly.pdbx_strand_id
1 'polypeptide(L)' 'MASAVDASGNPIPSSSVLMASSKHIGIRCHSENLEFLKCKKKDPNPEKCLHKGREVTRCVLGL' A
#
# COMPACT_ATOMS: atom_id res chain seq x y z
N MET A 1 22.77 7.12 6.19
CA MET A 1 21.43 6.57 6.50
C MET A 1 20.52 6.89 5.32
N ALA A 2 19.74 5.93 4.81
CA ALA A 2 18.71 6.22 3.81
C ALA A 2 17.56 6.97 4.50
N SER A 3 17.10 8.08 3.93
CA SER A 3 15.99 8.87 4.47
C SER A 3 14.66 8.12 4.27
N ALA A 4 13.76 8.23 5.25
CA ALA A 4 12.39 7.69 5.15
C ALA A 4 11.43 8.64 4.40
N VAL A 5 11.85 9.89 4.18
CA VAL A 5 11.08 10.94 3.51
C VAL A 5 11.88 11.58 2.38
N ASP A 6 11.18 12.08 1.35
CA ASP A 6 11.77 12.84 0.26
C ASP A 6 12.07 14.30 0.67
N ALA A 7 12.63 15.08 -0.27
CA ALA A 7 12.96 16.49 -0.02
C ALA A 7 11.73 17.39 0.24
N SER A 8 10.53 16.93 -0.13
CA SER A 8 9.26 17.62 0.11
C SER A 8 8.56 17.13 1.40
N GLY A 9 9.15 16.17 2.11
CA GLY A 9 8.59 15.58 3.32
C GLY A 9 7.60 14.43 3.08
N ASN A 10 7.43 13.95 1.84
CA ASN A 10 6.55 12.81 1.57
C ASN A 10 7.23 11.49 1.96
N PRO A 11 6.48 10.50 2.47
CA PRO A 11 7.03 9.19 2.79
C PRO A 11 7.52 8.47 1.53
N ILE A 12 8.75 7.94 1.59
CA ILE A 12 9.31 7.11 0.51
C ILE A 12 8.93 5.65 0.80
N PRO A 13 8.13 4.99 -0.07
CA PRO A 13 7.69 3.60 0.14
C PRO A 13 8.81 2.60 -0.22
N SER A 14 9.99 2.77 0.38
CA SER A 14 11.09 1.82 0.30
C SER A 14 10.73 0.52 1.03
N SER A 15 11.38 -0.59 0.66
CA SER A 15 11.11 -1.90 1.28
C SER A 15 11.34 -1.90 2.79
N SER A 16 12.34 -1.17 3.29
CA SER A 16 12.61 -1.02 4.72
C SER A 16 11.49 -0.28 5.44
N VAL A 17 11.00 0.84 4.89
CA VAL A 17 9.88 1.62 5.45
C VAL A 17 8.60 0.80 5.45
N LEU A 18 8.28 0.11 4.36
CA LEU A 18 7.09 -0.74 4.26
C LEU A 18 7.14 -1.92 5.26
N MET A 19 8.31 -2.55 5.42
CA MET A 19 8.49 -3.63 6.38
C MET A 19 8.31 -3.13 7.83
N ALA A 20 8.92 -2.00 8.17
CA ALA A 20 8.80 -1.37 9.48
C ALA A 20 7.35 -0.98 9.81
N SER A 21 6.62 -0.45 8.83
CA SER A 21 5.22 -0.02 8.99
C SER A 21 4.19 -1.15 8.80
N SER A 22 4.62 -2.37 8.45
CA SER A 22 3.73 -3.47 8.03
C SER A 22 2.64 -3.81 9.05
N LYS A 23 2.95 -3.78 10.35
CA LYS A 23 1.98 -4.03 11.42
C LYS A 23 0.90 -2.94 11.49
N HIS A 24 1.30 -1.68 11.33
CA HIS A 24 0.37 -0.55 11.30
C HIS A 24 -0.50 -0.58 10.05
N ILE A 25 0.11 -0.81 8.88
CA ILE A 25 -0.59 -0.97 7.59
C ILE A 25 -1.60 -2.11 7.66
N GLY A 26 -1.22 -3.25 8.24
CA GLY A 26 -2.08 -4.43 8.34
C GLY A 26 -3.34 -4.22 9.17
N ILE A 27 -3.31 -3.30 10.14
CA ILE A 27 -4.48 -2.94 10.97
C ILE A 27 -5.29 -1.83 10.29
N ARG A 28 -4.62 -0.78 9.82
CA ARG A 28 -5.28 0.46 9.35
C ARG A 28 -5.85 0.33 7.94
N CYS A 29 -5.19 -0.42 7.06
CA CYS A 29 -5.58 -0.59 5.65
C CYS A 29 -6.04 -2.03 5.35
N HIS A 30 -6.56 -2.73 6.37
CA HIS A 30 -6.93 -4.14 6.26
C HIS A 30 -7.99 -4.38 5.17
N SER A 31 -9.04 -3.56 5.16
CA SER A 31 -10.17 -3.64 4.23
C SER A 31 -9.73 -3.52 2.78
N GLU A 32 -8.98 -2.47 2.46
CA GLU A 32 -8.49 -2.14 1.14
C GLU A 32 -7.59 -3.25 0.62
N ASN A 33 -6.66 -3.73 1.47
CA ASN A 33 -5.76 -4.83 1.15
C ASN A 33 -6.53 -6.12 0.84
N LEU A 34 -7.51 -6.45 1.66
CA LEU A 34 -8.31 -7.67 1.52
C LEU A 34 -9.18 -7.62 0.25
N GLU A 35 -9.73 -6.46 -0.09
CA GLU A 35 -10.48 -6.28 -1.33
C GLU A 35 -9.58 -6.38 -2.58
N PHE A 36 -8.38 -5.81 -2.53
CA PHE A 36 -7.41 -5.94 -3.62
C PHE A 36 -7.00 -7.41 -3.84
N LEU A 37 -6.76 -8.16 -2.76
CA LEU A 37 -6.45 -9.59 -2.84
C LEU A 37 -7.63 -10.41 -3.38
N LYS A 38 -8.86 -10.12 -2.95
CA LYS A 38 -10.08 -10.75 -3.50
C LYS A 38 -10.22 -10.49 -5.01
N CYS A 39 -9.93 -9.27 -5.45
CA CYS A 39 -9.96 -8.91 -6.87
C CYS A 39 -8.95 -9.75 -7.67
N LYS A 40 -7.69 -9.80 -7.24
CA LYS A 40 -6.64 -10.59 -7.89
C LYS A 40 -6.93 -12.09 -7.90
N LYS A 41 -7.63 -12.60 -6.87
CA LYS A 41 -8.05 -14.00 -6.81
C LYS A 41 -9.18 -14.31 -7.79
N LYS A 42 -10.05 -13.34 -8.08
CA LYS A 42 -11.18 -13.49 -9.02
C LYS A 42 -10.73 -13.41 -10.47
N ASP A 43 -9.85 -12.48 -10.79
CA ASP A 43 -9.37 -12.22 -12.15
C ASP A 43 -7.87 -11.90 -12.11
N PRO A 44 -7.01 -12.66 -12.82
CA PRO A 44 -5.58 -12.39 -12.86
C PRO A 44 -5.21 -11.17 -13.72
N ASN A 45 -6.15 -10.59 -14.47
CA ASN A 45 -5.88 -9.39 -15.27
C ASN A 45 -5.58 -8.18 -14.34
N PRO A 46 -4.36 -7.62 -14.39
CA PRO A 46 -3.96 -6.53 -13.50
C PRO A 46 -4.79 -5.25 -13.69
N GLU A 47 -5.31 -4.99 -14.89
CA GLU A 47 -6.07 -3.76 -15.19
C GLU A 47 -7.39 -3.71 -14.43
N LYS A 48 -8.02 -4.87 -14.23
CA LYS A 48 -9.31 -4.99 -13.54
C LYS A 48 -9.24 -4.60 -12.06
N CYS A 49 -8.05 -4.69 -11.45
CA CYS A 49 -7.85 -4.39 -10.04
C CYS A 49 -7.12 -3.06 -9.79
N LEU A 50 -6.86 -2.25 -10.82
CA LEU A 50 -6.15 -0.97 -10.68
C LEU A 50 -6.84 0.02 -9.74
N HIS A 51 -8.17 0.06 -9.73
CA HIS A 51 -8.92 0.91 -8.81
C HIS A 51 -8.61 0.57 -7.34
N LYS A 52 -8.75 -0.72 -6.99
CA LYS A 52 -8.48 -1.22 -5.64
C LYS A 52 -7.00 -1.10 -5.27
N GLY A 53 -6.10 -1.26 -6.23
CA GLY A 53 -4.67 -1.02 -6.03
C GLY A 53 -4.38 0.44 -5.67
N ARG A 54 -5.04 1.40 -6.33
CA ARG A 54 -4.92 2.82 -5.97
C ARG A 54 -5.49 3.12 -4.58
N GLU A 55 -6.58 2.49 -4.19
CA GLU A 55 -7.15 2.63 -2.83
C GLU A 55 -6.18 2.12 -1.75
N VAL A 56 -5.57 0.95 -1.96
CA VAL A 56 -4.52 0.42 -1.07
C VAL A 56 -3.36 1.40 -0.96
N THR A 57 -2.80 1.85 -2.09
CA THR A 57 -1.65 2.77 -2.08
C THR A 57 -2.00 4.10 -1.43
N ARG A 58 -3.21 4.62 -1.65
CA ARG A 58 -3.69 5.85 -1.02
C ARG A 58 -3.81 5.69 0.50
N CYS A 59 -4.33 4.57 0.98
CA CYS A 59 -4.40 4.30 2.41
C CYS A 59 -3.00 4.23 3.03
N VAL A 60 -2.08 3.47 2.41
CA VAL A 60 -0.71 3.27 2.93
C VAL A 60 0.10 4.58 2.98
N LEU A 61 0.01 5.42 1.94
CA LEU A 61 0.73 6.69 1.90
C LEU A 61 0.06 7.80 2.73
N GLY A 62 -1.17 7.59 3.18
CA GLY A 62 -1.92 8.52 4.04
C GLY A 62 -1.82 8.23 5.54
N LEU A 63 -1.05 7.21 5.94
CA LEU A 63 -0.74 6.90 7.35
C LEU A 63 0.32 7.87 7.90
#